data_AF-W9GQW8-F1
#
_entry.id   AF-W9GQW8-F1
#
_cell.length_a   1.000
_cell.length_b   1.000
_cell.length_c   1.000
_cell.angle_alpha   90.00
_cell.angle_beta   90.00
_cell.angle_gamma   90.00
#
_symmetry.space_group_name_H-M   'P 1'
#
loop_
_entity.id
_entity.type
_entity.pdbx_description
1 polymer ?
#
loop_
_entity_poly.entity_id
_entity_poly.type
_entity_poly.pdbx_seq_one_letter_code
_entity_poly.pdbx_strand_id
1 'polypeptide(L)'
;MDHGELSDHWNYNPNSGYSAGISGSYDASSGTYSTFGSQTVKIATSAIGYGMQTAAEDIVRGVAVKNGLGAYWDAFSRVYDASTAVQNYHQNATTLYSNLLNNFDTISSRDADALVDNFARTAQRDLVESLTRMVDQHGGVSDLMNAIRLTNTVYPSLGGTKNANITVDYVLDSPDSPLTQSEGYESVIILDGGASTKMTGSSKKDFIAGGGGDDVIHGYRGNDIINGGGGDDVLRPGEGDDWVRGGVGNDRIHIDTGVKMLDGGEGADTLYAPMPMRHYTLSSPSPVQSTIGFGINSTSLTSVERKVFADGEYTSDWLGVVAQIHRLYGAALDRKPDMGGLVNWKTAVESGALTLKQAAQGFLESAEAHLRYGVQDTVGFVNTLYRNVLHREADATGLSNWVTAVNAGMGRDEALVQFSESPENQGRSLQGMTYYGWWVRDDKAAEVARLYDSAFDSLPDAGGLAAWTDGHKAGMSLTGMAEGFIGSAEFQARYGALGNEAFVQQLYKNVLNRTADADGLRNWTTAIDAGMSKADMVVGFSESAEHVMQRAPYIDYGIWYL
;
A
#
# COMPACT_ATOMS: atom_id res chain seq x y z
N MET A 1 57.98 -59.16 26.57
CA MET A 1 58.45 -57.97 27.32
C MET A 1 58.02 -56.76 26.53
N ASP A 2 57.55 -55.76 27.27
CA ASP A 2 57.16 -54.42 26.85
C ASP A 2 57.89 -53.85 25.63
N HIS A 3 57.22 -52.93 24.94
CA HIS A 3 57.50 -51.50 25.08
C HIS A 3 56.60 -50.70 24.13
N GLY A 4 55.86 -49.74 24.69
CA GLY A 4 55.34 -48.61 23.94
C GLY A 4 56.42 -47.57 23.68
N GLU A 5 56.14 -46.61 22.81
CA GLU A 5 56.30 -45.18 23.08
C GLU A 5 55.88 -44.35 21.85
N LEU A 6 55.31 -43.19 22.17
CA LEU A 6 54.98 -42.07 21.28
C LEU A 6 56.25 -41.45 20.69
N SER A 7 56.19 -40.91 19.48
CA SER A 7 56.65 -39.54 19.22
C SER A 7 56.31 -39.07 17.81
N ASP A 8 55.92 -37.79 17.75
CA ASP A 8 55.64 -37.00 16.56
C ASP A 8 56.84 -36.90 15.60
N HIS A 9 56.52 -36.77 14.31
CA HIS A 9 56.91 -35.65 13.44
C HIS A 9 56.80 -36.08 11.97
N TRP A 10 55.94 -35.43 11.18
CA TRP A 10 56.10 -35.43 9.71
C TRP A 10 55.97 -34.03 9.12
N ASN A 11 57.03 -33.67 8.41
CA ASN A 11 57.22 -32.46 7.61
C ASN A 11 56.55 -32.61 6.24
N TYR A 12 56.01 -31.48 5.76
CA TYR A 12 55.26 -31.30 4.52
C TYR A 12 56.14 -31.26 3.26
N ASN A 13 55.62 -31.73 2.12
CA ASN A 13 56.15 -31.42 0.78
C ASN A 13 55.00 -31.29 -0.25
N PRO A 14 54.82 -30.11 -0.89
CA PRO A 14 53.84 -29.89 -1.95
C PRO A 14 54.51 -29.94 -3.32
N ASN A 15 54.26 -30.98 -4.12
CA ASN A 15 54.25 -30.95 -5.60
C ASN A 15 54.20 -32.39 -6.16
N SER A 16 53.00 -32.89 -6.42
CA SER A 16 52.77 -33.83 -7.52
C SER A 16 51.33 -33.65 -7.99
N GLY A 17 51.20 -33.22 -9.25
CA GLY A 17 49.92 -32.83 -9.85
C GLY A 17 49.07 -34.00 -10.33
N TYR A 18 47.81 -33.69 -10.59
CA TYR A 18 46.94 -34.44 -11.49
C TYR A 18 46.19 -33.47 -12.39
N SER A 19 46.32 -33.65 -13.70
CA SER A 19 45.51 -33.01 -14.74
C SER A 19 44.34 -33.94 -15.10
N ALA A 20 43.12 -33.41 -15.17
CA ALA A 20 42.00 -34.01 -15.89
C ALA A 20 41.49 -32.98 -16.91
N GLY A 21 41.64 -33.28 -18.20
CA GLY A 21 41.19 -32.42 -19.29
C GLY A 21 39.70 -32.61 -19.60
N ILE A 22 39.05 -31.53 -20.02
CA ILE A 22 37.71 -31.55 -20.64
C ILE A 22 37.86 -30.90 -22.01
N SER A 23 37.46 -31.61 -23.07
CA SER A 23 37.37 -31.10 -24.44
C SER A 23 35.91 -30.82 -24.81
N GLY A 24 35.67 -29.70 -25.49
CA GLY A 24 34.41 -29.37 -26.16
C GLY A 24 34.68 -28.44 -27.34
N SER A 25 34.08 -28.73 -28.49
CA SER A 25 34.29 -28.02 -29.76
C SER A 25 33.19 -26.98 -30.01
N TYR A 26 33.60 -25.77 -30.41
CA TYR A 26 32.74 -24.67 -30.85
C TYR A 26 32.42 -24.80 -32.34
N ASP A 27 31.13 -24.85 -32.72
CA ASP A 27 30.71 -24.73 -34.12
C ASP A 27 30.32 -23.26 -34.40
N ALA A 28 31.21 -22.56 -35.11
CA ALA A 28 31.07 -21.14 -35.42
C ALA A 28 30.00 -20.82 -36.47
N SER A 29 29.33 -21.81 -37.05
CA SER A 29 28.43 -21.60 -38.20
C SER A 29 26.95 -21.42 -37.84
N SER A 30 26.52 -21.73 -36.61
CA SER A 30 25.09 -21.67 -36.21
C SER A 30 24.78 -20.76 -35.02
N GLY A 31 25.78 -20.26 -34.29
CA GLY A 31 25.57 -19.28 -33.21
C GLY A 31 24.76 -19.77 -32.00
N THR A 32 24.52 -21.08 -31.84
CA THR A 32 23.75 -21.64 -30.73
C THR A 32 24.56 -22.64 -29.90
N TYR A 33 24.49 -22.55 -28.56
CA TYR A 33 24.94 -23.57 -27.63
C TYR A 33 23.84 -24.62 -27.41
N SER A 34 24.14 -25.91 -27.56
CA SER A 34 23.22 -26.99 -27.22
C SER A 34 23.22 -27.26 -25.71
N THR A 35 22.03 -27.40 -25.12
CA THR A 35 21.80 -27.72 -23.70
C THR A 35 22.41 -29.07 -23.30
N PHE A 36 23.07 -29.12 -22.14
CA PHE A 36 23.51 -30.36 -21.49
C PHE A 36 22.76 -30.56 -20.16
N GLY A 37 22.17 -31.75 -20.01
CA GLY A 37 21.38 -32.17 -18.84
C GLY A 37 22.22 -32.42 -17.58
N SER A 38 21.53 -32.45 -16.43
CA SER A 38 22.11 -32.49 -15.09
C SER A 38 22.80 -33.82 -14.74
N GLN A 39 23.90 -33.75 -13.97
CA GLN A 39 24.43 -34.88 -13.19
C GLN A 39 25.03 -34.40 -11.85
N THR A 40 24.84 -35.20 -10.79
CA THR A 40 25.32 -34.95 -9.42
C THR A 40 26.61 -35.72 -9.12
N VAL A 41 27.59 -35.11 -8.46
CA VAL A 41 28.80 -35.77 -7.93
C VAL A 41 28.91 -35.54 -6.43
N LYS A 42 29.17 -36.60 -5.65
CA LYS A 42 29.39 -36.55 -4.19
C LYS A 42 30.85 -36.86 -3.85
N ILE A 43 31.50 -36.02 -3.04
CA ILE A 43 32.79 -36.33 -2.40
C ILE A 43 32.76 -35.80 -0.96
N ALA A 44 33.28 -36.58 -0.01
CA ALA A 44 33.36 -36.24 1.41
C ALA A 44 34.82 -36.15 1.87
N THR A 45 35.19 -35.08 2.57
CA THR A 45 36.44 -35.01 3.37
C THR A 45 36.33 -33.98 4.51
N SER A 46 36.99 -34.27 5.62
CA SER A 46 36.93 -33.60 6.92
C SER A 46 38.18 -32.77 7.28
N ALA A 47 37.95 -31.60 7.90
CA ALA A 47 38.82 -30.77 8.77
C ALA A 47 40.02 -29.98 8.16
N ILE A 48 40.11 -28.67 8.48
CA ILE A 48 41.28 -27.84 8.96
C ILE A 48 41.17 -26.32 8.57
N GLY A 49 41.13 -25.41 9.59
CA GLY A 49 42.00 -24.22 9.80
C GLY A 49 41.88 -22.85 9.06
N TYR A 50 41.56 -21.77 9.81
CA TYR A 50 41.40 -20.32 9.50
C TYR A 50 42.57 -19.53 8.83
N GLY A 51 43.72 -20.14 8.53
CA GLY A 51 44.95 -19.42 8.16
C GLY A 51 45.16 -19.06 6.68
N MET A 52 44.27 -19.49 5.78
CA MET A 52 44.46 -19.33 4.32
C MET A 52 43.54 -18.27 3.68
N GLN A 53 42.71 -17.59 4.46
CA GLN A 53 41.66 -16.68 3.96
C GLN A 53 42.24 -15.36 3.42
N THR A 54 43.18 -14.74 4.14
CA THR A 54 43.85 -13.49 3.75
C THR A 54 44.74 -13.63 2.51
N ALA A 55 45.37 -14.80 2.32
CA ALA A 55 46.20 -15.04 1.14
C ALA A 55 45.36 -15.26 -0.14
N ALA A 56 44.15 -15.82 -0.01
CA ALA A 56 43.22 -15.98 -1.12
C ALA A 56 42.58 -14.63 -1.53
N GLU A 57 42.25 -13.79 -0.56
CA GLU A 57 41.69 -12.45 -0.77
C GLU A 57 42.65 -11.51 -1.52
N ASP A 58 43.94 -11.52 -1.15
CA ASP A 58 44.95 -10.69 -1.82
C ASP A 58 45.22 -11.12 -3.27
N ILE A 59 45.13 -12.43 -3.57
CA ILE A 59 45.30 -12.97 -4.93
C ILE A 59 44.09 -12.61 -5.79
N VAL A 60 42.86 -12.74 -5.27
CA VAL A 60 41.62 -12.41 -5.98
C VAL A 60 41.50 -10.92 -6.24
N ARG A 61 41.86 -10.08 -5.26
CA ARG A 61 41.93 -8.61 -5.43
C ARG A 61 42.94 -8.19 -6.49
N GLY A 62 44.12 -8.85 -6.53
CA GLY A 62 45.13 -8.63 -7.57
C GLY A 62 44.65 -8.99 -8.98
N VAL A 63 43.80 -10.00 -9.12
CA VAL A 63 43.21 -10.43 -10.40
C VAL A 63 42.06 -9.50 -10.81
N ALA A 64 41.23 -9.03 -9.89
CA ALA A 64 40.13 -8.11 -10.17
C ALA A 64 40.61 -6.72 -10.63
N VAL A 65 41.66 -6.18 -9.99
CA VAL A 65 42.26 -4.89 -10.37
C VAL A 65 42.94 -4.97 -11.75
N LYS A 66 43.62 -6.06 -12.07
CA LYS A 66 44.25 -6.26 -13.39
C LYS A 66 43.26 -6.36 -14.55
N ASN A 67 42.01 -6.76 -14.29
CA ASN A 67 40.96 -6.90 -15.29
C ASN A 67 40.00 -5.70 -15.34
N GLY A 68 40.33 -4.58 -14.68
CA GLY A 68 39.52 -3.35 -14.72
C GLY A 68 38.26 -3.38 -13.84
N LEU A 69 38.12 -4.36 -12.96
CA LEU A 69 36.93 -4.60 -12.13
C LEU A 69 37.09 -4.13 -10.66
N GLY A 70 38.06 -3.26 -10.39
CA GLY A 70 38.39 -2.81 -9.03
C GLY A 70 37.21 -2.16 -8.27
N ALA A 71 36.38 -1.39 -8.97
CA ALA A 71 35.20 -0.76 -8.37
C ALA A 71 34.09 -1.76 -7.98
N TYR A 72 33.95 -2.84 -8.75
CA TYR A 72 33.02 -3.94 -8.46
C TYR A 72 33.50 -4.78 -7.27
N TRP A 73 34.81 -5.01 -7.15
CA TRP A 73 35.38 -5.64 -5.97
C TRP A 73 35.19 -4.79 -4.71
N ASP A 74 35.36 -3.48 -4.79
CA ASP A 74 35.14 -2.62 -3.62
C ASP A 74 33.65 -2.57 -3.21
N ALA A 75 32.71 -2.67 -4.16
CA ALA A 75 31.27 -2.80 -3.88
C ALA A 75 30.91 -4.18 -3.30
N PHE A 76 31.43 -5.25 -3.89
CA PHE A 76 31.24 -6.63 -3.42
C PHE A 76 31.89 -6.87 -2.04
N SER A 77 33.10 -6.35 -1.81
CA SER A 77 33.78 -6.37 -0.51
C SER A 77 32.95 -5.63 0.52
N ARG A 78 32.33 -4.49 0.18
CA ARG A 78 31.43 -3.79 1.11
C ARG A 78 30.17 -4.61 1.46
N VAL A 79 29.58 -5.33 0.50
CA VAL A 79 28.42 -6.21 0.74
C VAL A 79 28.83 -7.48 1.52
N TYR A 80 29.99 -8.05 1.20
CA TYR A 80 30.57 -9.20 1.87
C TYR A 80 31.02 -8.85 3.30
N ASP A 81 31.73 -7.75 3.50
CA ASP A 81 32.12 -7.22 4.81
C ASP A 81 30.90 -6.84 5.65
N ALA A 82 29.84 -6.30 5.04
CA ALA A 82 28.56 -6.07 5.72
C ALA A 82 27.88 -7.38 6.13
N SER A 83 27.84 -8.39 5.24
CA SER A 83 27.32 -9.73 5.52
C SER A 83 28.12 -10.46 6.61
N THR A 84 29.45 -10.41 6.55
CA THR A 84 30.37 -11.01 7.51
C THR A 84 30.35 -10.24 8.84
N ALA A 85 30.19 -8.91 8.82
CA ALA A 85 29.93 -8.12 10.02
C ALA A 85 28.58 -8.50 10.65
N VAL A 86 27.53 -8.71 9.87
CA VAL A 86 26.21 -9.17 10.34
C VAL A 86 26.28 -10.58 10.93
N GLN A 87 27.01 -11.52 10.31
CA GLN A 87 27.19 -12.89 10.81
C GLN A 87 28.06 -12.95 12.08
N ASN A 88 29.21 -12.28 12.10
CA ASN A 88 30.08 -12.19 13.28
C ASN A 88 29.37 -11.46 14.44
N TYR A 89 28.50 -10.50 14.14
CA TYR A 89 27.73 -9.79 15.14
C TYR A 89 26.53 -10.59 15.65
N HIS A 90 25.89 -11.46 14.86
CA HIS A 90 24.85 -12.37 15.37
C HIS A 90 25.43 -13.35 16.41
N GLN A 91 26.65 -13.83 16.19
CA GLN A 91 27.41 -14.62 17.18
C GLN A 91 27.85 -13.80 18.40
N ASN A 92 28.31 -12.56 18.21
CA ASN A 92 28.70 -11.69 19.33
C ASN A 92 27.50 -11.16 20.13
N ALA A 93 26.35 -10.88 19.50
CA ALA A 93 25.11 -10.45 20.15
C ALA A 93 24.45 -11.59 20.94
N THR A 94 24.53 -12.84 20.45
CA THR A 94 24.12 -14.03 21.23
C THR A 94 25.00 -14.22 22.47
N THR A 95 26.29 -13.89 22.35
CA THR A 95 27.26 -13.94 23.45
C THR A 95 27.10 -12.75 24.42
N LEU A 96 26.76 -11.56 23.91
CA LEU A 96 26.43 -10.38 24.71
C LEU A 96 25.11 -10.57 25.47
N TYR A 97 24.10 -11.18 24.84
CA TYR A 97 22.82 -11.57 25.43
C TYR A 97 23.01 -12.57 26.58
N SER A 98 23.92 -13.54 26.38
CA SER A 98 24.35 -14.49 27.42
C SER A 98 25.11 -13.83 28.57
N ASN A 99 25.87 -12.75 28.29
CA ASN A 99 26.65 -12.03 29.30
C ASN A 99 25.85 -10.93 30.05
N LEU A 100 24.83 -10.34 29.41
CA LEU A 100 23.94 -9.31 29.99
C LEU A 100 22.94 -9.92 30.98
N LEU A 101 22.33 -11.08 30.64
CA LEU A 101 21.47 -11.84 31.55
C LEU A 101 22.17 -12.32 32.82
N ASN A 102 23.51 -12.39 32.79
CA ASN A 102 24.31 -12.84 33.92
C ASN A 102 24.88 -11.70 34.79
N ASN A 103 24.80 -10.42 34.39
CA ASN A 103 25.56 -9.35 35.06
C ASN A 103 24.86 -8.01 35.35
N PHE A 104 23.61 -7.76 34.90
CA PHE A 104 22.98 -6.45 35.18
C PHE A 104 21.48 -6.55 35.54
N ASP A 105 21.16 -6.21 36.79
CA ASP A 105 19.82 -6.17 37.38
C ASP A 105 19.00 -4.90 37.00
N THR A 106 19.40 -4.10 36.00
CA THR A 106 18.87 -2.73 35.83
C THR A 106 18.54 -2.24 34.42
N ILE A 107 18.64 -3.06 33.36
CA ILE A 107 18.11 -2.66 32.03
C ILE A 107 16.77 -3.37 31.82
N SER A 108 15.70 -2.61 31.60
CA SER A 108 14.40 -3.21 31.31
C SER A 108 14.45 -3.92 29.95
N SER A 109 13.92 -5.15 29.85
CA SER A 109 13.96 -5.96 28.62
C SER A 109 13.46 -5.21 27.38
N ARG A 110 12.53 -4.27 27.61
CA ARG A 110 11.89 -3.44 26.59
C ARG A 110 12.84 -2.43 25.91
N ASP A 111 13.85 -1.92 26.62
CA ASP A 111 14.82 -0.97 26.07
C ASP A 111 15.94 -1.67 25.28
N ALA A 112 16.25 -2.92 25.64
CA ALA A 112 17.20 -3.76 24.93
C ALA A 112 16.62 -4.30 23.61
N ASP A 113 15.36 -4.75 23.63
CA ASP A 113 14.65 -5.19 22.42
C ASP A 113 14.49 -4.05 21.42
N ALA A 114 14.13 -2.85 21.87
CA ALA A 114 13.99 -1.67 21.01
C ALA A 114 15.30 -1.23 20.34
N LEU A 115 16.45 -1.48 20.97
CA LEU A 115 17.77 -1.13 20.44
C LEU A 115 18.24 -2.14 19.37
N VAL A 116 18.03 -3.44 19.60
CA VAL A 116 18.32 -4.52 18.66
C VAL A 116 17.46 -4.38 17.40
N ASP A 117 16.18 -4.07 17.59
CA ASP A 117 15.24 -3.84 16.50
C ASP A 117 15.59 -2.60 15.65
N ASN A 118 15.95 -1.47 16.27
CA ASN A 118 16.35 -0.27 15.52
C ASN A 118 17.62 -0.49 14.69
N PHE A 119 18.55 -1.32 15.17
CA PHE A 119 19.81 -1.58 14.49
C PHE A 119 19.67 -2.61 13.36
N ALA A 120 18.85 -3.65 13.56
CA ALA A 120 18.48 -4.60 12.50
C ALA A 120 17.71 -3.91 11.35
N ARG A 121 16.80 -2.98 11.68
CA ARG A 121 16.10 -2.11 10.72
C ARG A 121 17.08 -1.27 9.89
N THR A 122 18.15 -0.75 10.50
CA THR A 122 19.15 0.07 9.80
C THR A 122 20.01 -0.77 8.85
N ALA A 123 20.49 -1.93 9.29
CA ALA A 123 21.33 -2.81 8.45
C ALA A 123 20.57 -3.46 7.28
N GLN A 124 19.29 -3.82 7.45
CA GLN A 124 18.46 -4.32 6.36
C GLN A 124 18.08 -3.22 5.37
N ARG A 125 17.80 -2.01 5.86
CA ARG A 125 17.58 -0.83 5.02
C ARG A 125 18.81 -0.49 4.20
N ASP A 126 20.01 -0.52 4.79
CA ASP A 126 21.27 -0.25 4.10
C ASP A 126 21.59 -1.30 3.02
N LEU A 127 21.25 -2.58 3.26
CA LEU A 127 21.38 -3.65 2.27
C LEU A 127 20.41 -3.46 1.10
N VAL A 128 19.15 -3.11 1.38
CA VAL A 128 18.12 -2.82 0.37
C VAL A 128 18.48 -1.58 -0.43
N GLU A 129 18.89 -0.48 0.23
CA GLU A 129 19.37 0.73 -0.44
C GLU A 129 20.63 0.48 -1.27
N SER A 130 21.50 -0.45 -0.86
CA SER A 130 22.69 -0.81 -1.63
C SER A 130 22.37 -1.67 -2.84
N LEU A 131 21.46 -2.65 -2.71
CA LEU A 131 20.99 -3.49 -3.82
C LEU A 131 20.22 -2.65 -4.85
N THR A 132 19.32 -1.80 -4.36
CA THR A 132 18.54 -0.86 -5.18
C THR A 132 19.46 0.09 -5.94
N ARG A 133 20.44 0.73 -5.26
CA ARG A 133 21.43 1.60 -5.93
C ARG A 133 22.28 0.88 -6.97
N MET A 134 22.60 -0.40 -6.77
CA MET A 134 23.33 -1.19 -7.77
C MET A 134 22.48 -1.51 -9.00
N VAL A 135 21.18 -1.78 -8.82
CA VAL A 135 20.22 -1.98 -9.92
C VAL A 135 20.03 -0.69 -10.70
N ASP A 136 19.89 0.45 -10.02
CA ASP A 136 19.64 1.76 -10.63
C ASP A 136 20.87 2.35 -11.36
N GLN A 137 22.10 2.12 -10.86
CA GLN A 137 23.31 2.82 -11.37
C GLN A 137 24.13 2.05 -12.42
N HIS A 138 23.95 0.73 -12.58
CA HIS A 138 24.87 -0.11 -13.36
C HIS A 138 24.22 -1.05 -14.38
N GLY A 139 23.14 -0.65 -15.04
CA GLY A 139 22.73 -1.28 -16.31
C GLY A 139 21.97 -2.61 -16.23
N GLY A 140 21.27 -2.84 -15.11
CA GLY A 140 20.26 -3.89 -15.00
C GLY A 140 20.77 -5.27 -14.55
N VAL A 141 19.81 -6.18 -14.37
CA VAL A 141 19.93 -7.53 -13.79
C VAL A 141 21.11 -8.32 -14.36
N SER A 142 21.48 -8.13 -15.62
CA SER A 142 22.60 -8.82 -16.30
C SER A 142 23.97 -8.65 -15.63
N ASP A 143 24.26 -7.48 -15.06
CA ASP A 143 25.55 -7.21 -14.41
C ASP A 143 25.58 -7.72 -12.96
N LEU A 144 24.44 -7.69 -12.26
CA LEU A 144 24.23 -8.39 -10.99
C LEU A 144 24.38 -9.91 -11.17
N MET A 145 23.85 -10.46 -12.27
CA MET A 145 23.94 -11.87 -12.65
C MET A 145 25.36 -12.34 -12.93
N ASN A 146 26.20 -11.48 -13.55
CA ASN A 146 27.62 -11.78 -13.75
C ASN A 146 28.40 -11.77 -12.43
N ALA A 147 28.06 -10.89 -11.49
CA ALA A 147 28.66 -10.86 -10.16
C ALA A 147 28.30 -12.10 -9.31
N ILE A 148 27.05 -12.58 -9.40
CA ILE A 148 26.58 -13.81 -8.72
C ILE A 148 27.14 -15.08 -9.38
N ARG A 149 27.29 -15.11 -10.71
CA ARG A 149 27.93 -16.24 -11.43
C ARG A 149 29.39 -16.46 -11.01
N LEU A 150 30.15 -15.39 -10.83
CA LEU A 150 31.57 -15.48 -10.45
C LEU A 150 31.76 -16.01 -9.02
N THR A 151 30.88 -15.67 -8.08
CA THR A 151 30.94 -16.14 -6.69
C THR A 151 30.61 -17.63 -6.55
N ASN A 152 29.62 -18.12 -7.29
CA ASN A 152 29.21 -19.54 -7.21
C ASN A 152 30.19 -20.49 -7.94
N THR A 153 30.99 -19.97 -8.88
CA THR A 153 32.05 -20.73 -9.55
C THR A 153 33.33 -20.80 -8.71
N VAL A 154 33.54 -19.84 -7.80
CA VAL A 154 34.74 -19.76 -6.93
C VAL A 154 34.52 -20.39 -5.55
N TYR A 155 33.28 -20.60 -5.10
CA TYR A 155 32.95 -21.23 -3.81
C TYR A 155 32.21 -22.58 -3.88
N PRO A 156 32.66 -23.61 -4.62
CA PRO A 156 32.33 -24.97 -4.24
C PRO A 156 33.26 -25.39 -3.10
N SER A 157 32.67 -25.62 -1.92
CA SER A 157 33.29 -26.19 -0.70
C SER A 157 34.01 -25.20 0.23
N LEU A 158 33.40 -24.94 1.39
CA LEU A 158 34.02 -24.96 2.72
C LEU A 158 32.88 -25.07 3.74
N GLY A 159 32.83 -26.22 4.43
CA GLY A 159 31.66 -26.71 5.15
C GLY A 159 31.42 -26.11 6.54
N GLY A 160 30.14 -26.05 6.90
CA GLY A 160 29.63 -25.86 8.26
C GLY A 160 28.13 -26.18 8.30
N THR A 161 27.78 -27.29 8.93
CA THR A 161 26.42 -27.87 8.97
C THR A 161 25.37 -26.95 9.63
N LYS A 162 24.53 -26.32 8.80
CA LYS A 162 23.07 -26.21 8.94
C LYS A 162 22.52 -26.07 7.52
N ASN A 163 21.56 -26.92 7.15
CA ASN A 163 20.97 -26.93 5.82
C ASN A 163 20.24 -25.60 5.56
N ALA A 164 20.89 -24.67 4.86
CA ALA A 164 20.24 -23.65 4.06
C ALA A 164 20.46 -24.07 2.61
N ASN A 165 19.55 -24.88 2.08
CA ASN A 165 19.47 -25.02 0.63
C ASN A 165 18.91 -23.70 0.09
N ILE A 166 19.79 -22.71 -0.14
CA ILE A 166 19.46 -21.56 -0.96
C ILE A 166 19.47 -22.06 -2.40
N THR A 167 18.32 -22.50 -2.89
CA THR A 167 18.11 -22.73 -4.31
C THR A 167 17.68 -21.40 -4.91
N VAL A 168 18.59 -20.73 -5.63
CA VAL A 168 18.25 -19.59 -6.49
C VAL A 168 17.64 -20.17 -7.76
N ASP A 169 16.32 -20.25 -7.83
CA ASP A 169 15.64 -20.56 -9.09
C ASP A 169 15.72 -19.33 -10.00
N TYR A 170 16.64 -19.39 -10.96
CA TYR A 170 16.70 -18.44 -12.06
C TYR A 170 15.64 -18.81 -13.09
N VAL A 171 14.53 -18.07 -13.10
CA VAL A 171 13.61 -18.12 -14.24
C VAL A 171 13.93 -16.94 -15.14
N LEU A 172 14.72 -17.20 -16.18
CA LEU A 172 14.92 -16.27 -17.28
C LEU A 172 13.71 -16.35 -18.21
N ASP A 173 13.02 -15.22 -18.32
CA ASP A 173 12.14 -14.78 -19.40
C ASP A 173 11.46 -15.88 -20.24
N SER A 174 10.19 -16.11 -19.94
CA SER A 174 9.22 -16.62 -20.92
C SER A 174 7.91 -15.85 -20.72
N PRO A 175 7.53 -14.95 -21.65
CA PRO A 175 6.39 -14.03 -21.49
C PRO A 175 5.02 -14.72 -21.35
N ASP A 176 4.94 -16.04 -21.55
CA ASP A 176 3.68 -16.80 -21.59
C ASP A 176 3.52 -17.84 -20.47
N SER A 177 4.34 -17.83 -19.41
CA SER A 177 4.21 -18.80 -18.31
C SER A 177 4.19 -18.11 -16.94
N PRO A 178 3.08 -18.20 -16.16
CA PRO A 178 3.08 -17.69 -14.80
C PRO A 178 4.11 -18.44 -13.96
N LEU A 179 4.91 -17.71 -13.17
CA LEU A 179 5.84 -18.29 -12.19
C LEU A 179 5.02 -18.91 -11.05
N THR A 180 4.47 -20.11 -11.27
CA THR A 180 3.53 -20.72 -10.33
C THR A 180 4.22 -21.49 -9.22
N GLN A 181 4.00 -20.99 -8.00
CA GLN A 181 3.88 -21.69 -6.72
C GLN A 181 4.87 -22.84 -6.47
N SER A 182 5.92 -22.53 -5.71
CA SER A 182 6.92 -23.48 -5.27
C SER A 182 6.56 -23.97 -3.86
N GLU A 183 5.57 -24.88 -3.74
CA GLU A 183 5.20 -25.47 -2.44
C GLU A 183 6.34 -26.36 -1.93
N GLY A 184 7.23 -25.82 -1.09
CA GLY A 184 8.30 -26.57 -0.43
C GLY A 184 9.65 -25.86 -0.22
N TYR A 185 9.76 -24.58 -0.57
CA TYR A 185 11.03 -23.85 -0.60
C TYR A 185 11.25 -23.04 0.68
N GLU A 186 12.51 -22.87 1.10
CA GLU A 186 12.92 -22.15 2.32
C GLU A 186 12.94 -20.61 2.16
N SER A 187 13.09 -20.12 0.91
CA SER A 187 13.07 -18.70 0.49
C SER A 187 13.23 -18.62 -1.04
N VAL A 188 12.53 -17.72 -1.73
CA VAL A 188 12.59 -17.51 -3.19
C VAL A 188 13.19 -16.14 -3.52
N ILE A 189 14.04 -16.08 -4.56
CA ILE A 189 14.55 -14.83 -5.16
C ILE A 189 14.01 -14.75 -6.58
N ILE A 190 13.13 -13.79 -6.86
CA ILE A 190 12.55 -13.54 -8.19
C ILE A 190 13.08 -12.19 -8.69
N LEU A 191 13.70 -12.18 -9.87
CA LEU A 191 14.22 -10.98 -10.53
C LEU A 191 13.75 -10.99 -11.99
N ASP A 192 12.90 -10.05 -12.38
CA ASP A 192 12.50 -9.89 -13.78
C ASP A 192 13.29 -8.77 -14.49
N GLY A 193 13.45 -8.94 -15.81
CA GLY A 193 14.30 -8.14 -16.69
C GLY A 193 13.59 -6.96 -17.37
N GLY A 194 12.34 -6.66 -17.02
CA GLY A 194 11.65 -5.44 -17.44
C GLY A 194 10.41 -5.60 -18.32
N ALA A 195 9.73 -6.75 -18.30
CA ALA A 195 8.45 -6.94 -18.98
C ALA A 195 7.33 -7.11 -17.94
N SER A 196 6.08 -6.78 -18.31
CA SER A 196 4.94 -7.05 -17.43
C SER A 196 4.79 -8.54 -17.11
N THR A 197 4.98 -8.90 -15.85
CA THR A 197 5.09 -10.28 -15.39
C THR A 197 4.19 -10.55 -14.18
N LYS A 198 3.69 -11.79 -14.09
CA LYS A 198 3.01 -12.29 -12.89
C LYS A 198 3.97 -13.10 -12.03
N MET A 199 4.24 -12.64 -10.83
CA MET A 199 5.17 -13.23 -9.88
C MET A 199 4.43 -13.70 -8.63
N THR A 200 4.91 -14.81 -8.07
CA THR A 200 4.33 -15.44 -6.89
C THR A 200 5.46 -15.97 -6.03
N GLY A 201 5.52 -15.48 -4.79
CA GLY A 201 6.36 -15.97 -3.72
C GLY A 201 5.87 -17.30 -3.15
N SER A 202 6.32 -17.58 -1.94
CA SER A 202 6.23 -18.85 -1.25
C SER A 202 5.55 -18.68 0.11
N SER A 203 5.77 -19.64 1.01
CA SER A 203 5.26 -19.54 2.39
C SER A 203 6.34 -19.10 3.38
N LYS A 204 7.48 -18.64 2.86
CA LYS A 204 8.68 -18.24 3.58
C LYS A 204 9.11 -16.87 3.10
N LYS A 205 10.12 -16.31 3.77
CA LYS A 205 10.72 -15.03 3.40
C LYS A 205 11.27 -15.08 1.97
N ASP A 206 10.78 -14.18 1.13
CA ASP A 206 11.17 -14.02 -0.25
C ASP A 206 11.78 -12.65 -0.55
N PHE A 207 12.54 -12.59 -1.65
CA PHE A 207 12.97 -11.35 -2.29
C PHE A 207 12.42 -11.32 -3.70
N ILE A 208 11.56 -10.35 -4.01
CA ILE A 208 10.90 -10.23 -5.31
C ILE A 208 11.17 -8.85 -5.88
N ALA A 209 11.72 -8.80 -7.10
CA ALA A 209 11.90 -7.58 -7.88
C ALA A 209 11.32 -7.75 -9.29
N GLY A 210 10.30 -6.97 -9.62
CA GLY A 210 9.66 -6.98 -10.94
C GLY A 210 10.44 -6.24 -12.03
N GLY A 211 11.19 -5.21 -11.62
CA GLY A 211 12.12 -4.55 -12.51
C GLY A 211 11.41 -3.47 -13.33
N GLY A 212 10.78 -3.82 -14.44
CA GLY A 212 10.13 -2.86 -15.33
C GLY A 212 8.89 -3.46 -16.01
N GLY A 213 7.99 -2.63 -16.51
CA GLY A 213 6.68 -3.06 -16.99
C GLY A 213 5.65 -3.15 -15.86
N ASP A 214 4.37 -3.25 -16.22
CA ASP A 214 3.26 -3.33 -15.24
C ASP A 214 3.14 -4.77 -14.68
N ASP A 215 3.65 -5.00 -13.48
CA ASP A 215 3.74 -6.31 -12.85
C ASP A 215 2.56 -6.65 -11.93
N VAL A 216 2.35 -7.95 -11.69
CA VAL A 216 1.47 -8.45 -10.63
C VAL A 216 2.26 -9.36 -9.70
N ILE A 217 2.59 -8.87 -8.51
CA ILE A 217 3.43 -9.57 -7.53
C ILE A 217 2.59 -10.00 -6.34
N HIS A 218 2.59 -11.31 -6.02
CA HIS A 218 2.01 -11.85 -4.80
C HIS A 218 3.11 -12.48 -3.92
N GLY A 219 3.37 -11.95 -2.72
CA GLY A 219 4.37 -12.50 -1.78
C GLY A 219 3.90 -13.76 -1.05
N TYR A 220 2.58 -13.91 -0.86
CA TYR A 220 1.91 -15.01 -0.14
C TYR A 220 2.09 -14.96 1.38
N ARG A 221 3.01 -15.74 1.95
CA ARG A 221 3.27 -15.72 3.40
C ARG A 221 4.77 -15.60 3.60
N GLY A 222 5.19 -14.89 4.62
CA GLY A 222 6.60 -14.69 4.86
C GLY A 222 6.84 -13.28 5.36
N ASN A 223 8.10 -12.96 5.64
CA ASN A 223 8.50 -11.58 5.90
C ASN A 223 9.29 -11.14 4.67
N ASP A 224 8.57 -10.68 3.65
CA ASP A 224 9.08 -10.55 2.30
C ASP A 224 9.68 -9.18 2.04
N ILE A 225 10.54 -9.12 1.03
CA ILE A 225 11.05 -7.87 0.45
C ILE A 225 10.57 -7.82 -0.99
N ILE A 226 9.70 -6.87 -1.30
CA ILE A 226 9.06 -6.73 -2.62
C ILE A 226 9.40 -5.35 -3.18
N ASN A 227 9.87 -5.33 -4.43
CA ASN A 227 10.06 -4.13 -5.22
C ASN A 227 9.34 -4.31 -6.57
N GLY A 228 8.35 -3.47 -6.85
CA GLY A 228 7.65 -3.47 -8.14
C GLY A 228 8.62 -3.11 -9.27
N GLY A 229 9.23 -1.94 -9.18
CA GLY A 229 10.25 -1.50 -10.13
C GLY A 229 9.78 -0.28 -10.90
N GLY A 230 9.53 -0.39 -12.20
CA GLY A 230 8.98 0.70 -12.99
C GLY A 230 7.82 0.24 -13.84
N GLY A 231 6.68 0.91 -13.81
CA GLY A 231 5.42 0.43 -14.38
C GLY A 231 4.29 0.68 -13.39
N ASP A 232 3.04 0.52 -13.82
CA ASP A 232 1.90 0.60 -12.91
C ASP A 232 1.62 -0.78 -12.30
N ASP A 233 2.23 -1.08 -11.14
CA ASP A 233 2.25 -2.43 -10.57
C ASP A 233 1.03 -2.75 -9.69
N VAL A 234 0.75 -4.05 -9.52
CA VAL A 234 -0.21 -4.58 -8.54
C VAL A 234 0.52 -5.48 -7.54
N LEU A 235 0.70 -4.98 -6.32
CA LEU A 235 1.47 -5.66 -5.28
C LEU A 235 0.53 -6.22 -4.20
N ARG A 236 0.71 -7.51 -3.86
CA ARG A 236 0.03 -8.20 -2.76
C ARG A 236 1.08 -8.87 -1.87
N PRO A 237 1.61 -8.18 -0.86
CA PRO A 237 2.65 -8.73 0.00
C PRO A 237 2.20 -10.02 0.68
N GLY A 238 0.99 -10.01 1.23
CA GLY A 238 0.41 -11.16 1.90
C GLY A 238 0.73 -11.17 3.39
N GLU A 239 0.66 -12.35 4.01
CA GLU A 239 0.76 -12.48 5.45
C GLU A 239 2.22 -12.38 5.92
N GLY A 240 2.51 -11.42 6.80
CA GLY A 240 3.74 -11.34 7.57
C GLY A 240 4.39 -9.97 7.52
N ASP A 241 5.57 -9.84 8.13
CA ASP A 241 6.21 -8.55 8.35
C ASP A 241 6.99 -8.08 7.10
N ASP A 242 6.27 -7.55 6.12
CA ASP A 242 6.82 -7.23 4.79
C ASP A 242 7.41 -5.82 4.64
N TRP A 243 8.35 -5.71 3.71
CA TRP A 243 8.92 -4.47 3.19
C TRP A 243 8.58 -4.34 1.70
N VAL A 244 7.85 -3.29 1.36
CA VAL A 244 7.27 -3.13 0.03
C VAL A 244 7.70 -1.79 -0.55
N ARG A 245 8.16 -1.82 -1.81
CA ARG A 245 8.35 -0.63 -2.63
C ARG A 245 7.58 -0.79 -3.93
N GLY A 246 6.75 0.19 -4.29
CA GLY A 246 6.10 0.28 -5.60
C GLY A 246 7.14 0.54 -6.68
N GLY A 247 7.69 1.74 -6.67
CA GLY A 247 8.78 2.12 -7.56
C GLY A 247 8.40 3.35 -8.38
N VAL A 248 8.56 3.30 -9.70
CA VAL A 248 8.13 4.37 -10.62
C VAL A 248 6.82 3.95 -11.28
N GLY A 249 5.77 4.75 -11.18
CA GLY A 249 4.47 4.45 -11.77
C GLY A 249 3.35 4.63 -10.76
N ASN A 250 2.11 4.37 -11.15
CA ASN A 250 0.95 4.46 -10.26
C ASN A 250 0.60 3.08 -9.71
N ASP A 251 1.17 2.75 -8.57
CA ASP A 251 1.12 1.40 -8.03
C ASP A 251 -0.14 1.15 -7.18
N ARG A 252 -0.62 -0.09 -7.22
CA ARG A 252 -1.77 -0.58 -6.44
C ARG A 252 -1.31 -1.63 -5.47
N ILE A 253 -1.24 -1.28 -4.20
CA ILE A 253 -0.79 -2.18 -3.15
C ILE A 253 -1.98 -2.65 -2.33
N HIS A 254 -2.28 -3.94 -2.36
CA HIS A 254 -3.32 -4.54 -1.52
C HIS A 254 -2.69 -5.12 -0.26
N ILE A 255 -3.07 -4.57 0.89
CA ILE A 255 -2.60 -5.06 2.18
C ILE A 255 -3.69 -5.89 2.88
N ASP A 256 -3.25 -6.88 3.64
CA ASP A 256 -4.07 -7.64 4.58
C ASP A 256 -3.75 -7.19 6.01
N THR A 257 -2.92 -7.95 6.73
CA THR A 257 -2.38 -7.70 8.05
C THR A 257 -0.94 -8.17 8.09
N GLY A 258 0.02 -7.27 8.25
CA GLY A 258 1.42 -7.69 8.47
C GLY A 258 2.47 -6.70 7.98
N VAL A 259 2.23 -6.03 6.85
CA VAL A 259 3.21 -5.12 6.23
C VAL A 259 3.76 -4.11 7.25
N LYS A 260 5.09 -4.03 7.39
CA LYS A 260 5.73 -3.08 8.31
C LYS A 260 6.02 -1.76 7.65
N MET A 261 6.50 -1.80 6.42
CA MET A 261 6.92 -0.62 5.68
C MET A 261 6.49 -0.75 4.23
N LEU A 262 5.90 0.32 3.72
CA LEU A 262 5.47 0.46 2.33
C LEU A 262 5.88 1.85 1.85
N ASP A 263 6.64 1.89 0.77
CA ASP A 263 6.97 3.10 0.01
C ASP A 263 6.32 3.00 -1.37
N GLY A 264 5.40 3.89 -1.73
CA GLY A 264 4.78 3.87 -3.05
C GLY A 264 5.81 4.19 -4.12
N GLY A 265 6.44 5.35 -3.99
CA GLY A 265 7.59 5.76 -4.80
C GLY A 265 7.27 7.00 -5.62
N GLU A 266 7.69 7.02 -6.89
CA GLU A 266 7.34 8.09 -7.82
C GLU A 266 6.03 7.76 -8.52
N GLY A 267 5.00 8.59 -8.35
CA GLY A 267 3.73 8.42 -9.02
C GLY A 267 2.58 8.74 -8.09
N ALA A 268 1.36 8.33 -8.46
CA ALA A 268 0.19 8.43 -7.61
C ALA A 268 -0.21 7.04 -7.12
N ASP A 269 0.22 6.69 -5.91
CA ASP A 269 0.13 5.34 -5.39
C ASP A 269 -1.11 5.14 -4.53
N THR A 270 -1.70 3.96 -4.66
CA THR A 270 -2.93 3.58 -3.97
C THR A 270 -2.76 2.33 -3.13
N LEU A 271 -2.98 2.50 -1.83
CA LEU A 271 -3.13 1.40 -0.87
C LEU A 271 -4.59 0.94 -0.82
N TYR A 272 -4.84 -0.35 -0.91
CA TYR A 272 -6.15 -0.97 -0.70
C TYR A 272 -6.15 -1.77 0.61
N ALA A 273 -7.02 -1.35 1.52
CA ALA A 273 -7.26 -1.99 2.80
C ALA A 273 -8.67 -2.62 2.81
N PRO A 274 -8.82 -3.92 3.10
CA PRO A 274 -10.07 -4.65 2.86
C PRO A 274 -11.18 -4.35 3.85
N MET A 275 -10.89 -3.75 5.01
CA MET A 275 -11.89 -3.45 6.04
C MET A 275 -12.39 -2.01 5.92
N PRO A 276 -13.54 -1.66 6.53
CA PRO A 276 -13.96 -0.27 6.67
C PRO A 276 -12.93 0.58 7.42
N MET A 277 -12.84 1.88 7.09
CA MET A 277 -11.87 2.82 7.65
C MET A 277 -11.81 2.83 9.18
N ARG A 278 -12.95 2.62 9.85
CA ARG A 278 -13.02 2.60 11.33
C ARG A 278 -12.26 1.46 11.99
N HIS A 279 -11.91 0.41 11.25
CA HIS A 279 -11.06 -0.67 11.75
C HIS A 279 -9.58 -0.28 11.79
N TYR A 280 -9.24 0.82 11.13
CA TYR A 280 -7.89 1.31 11.04
C TYR A 280 -7.67 2.54 11.91
N THR A 281 -6.49 2.61 12.49
CA THR A 281 -5.93 3.87 12.94
C THR A 281 -5.17 4.47 11.78
N LEU A 282 -5.34 5.77 11.54
CA LEU A 282 -4.58 6.48 10.52
C LEU A 282 -3.98 7.73 11.14
N SER A 283 -2.67 7.86 11.01
CA SER A 283 -1.90 9.04 11.39
C SER A 283 -1.15 9.52 10.16
N SER A 284 -1.25 10.80 9.81
CA SER A 284 -0.52 11.37 8.67
C SER A 284 0.30 12.56 9.17
N PRO A 285 1.48 12.34 9.77
CA PRO A 285 2.31 13.44 10.28
C PRO A 285 2.83 14.36 9.17
N SER A 286 2.85 13.90 7.92
CA SER A 286 3.13 14.74 6.75
C SER A 286 2.31 14.28 5.54
N PRO A 287 2.31 15.04 4.44
CA PRO A 287 1.62 14.63 3.21
C PRO A 287 2.18 13.37 2.56
N VAL A 288 3.48 13.09 2.76
CA VAL A 288 4.21 11.97 2.16
C VAL A 288 4.49 10.84 3.16
N GLN A 289 4.14 11.01 4.44
CA GLN A 289 4.33 9.98 5.46
C GLN A 289 3.04 9.80 6.25
N SER A 290 2.60 8.55 6.32
CA SER A 290 1.47 8.14 7.15
C SER A 290 1.74 6.82 7.85
N THR A 291 0.91 6.49 8.82
CA THR A 291 0.91 5.20 9.50
C THR A 291 -0.52 4.72 9.53
N ILE A 292 -0.75 3.53 8.98
CA ILE A 292 -2.01 2.82 9.07
C ILE A 292 -1.85 1.66 10.03
N GLY A 293 -2.73 1.52 11.02
CA GLY A 293 -2.68 0.45 12.00
C GLY A 293 -3.96 -0.35 12.04
N PHE A 294 -3.85 -1.67 12.20
CA PHE A 294 -4.95 -2.61 12.36
C PHE A 294 -4.69 -3.48 13.60
N GLY A 295 -5.53 -3.33 14.63
CA GLY A 295 -5.29 -3.97 15.93
C GLY A 295 -3.97 -3.50 16.56
N ILE A 296 -3.07 -4.45 16.86
CA ILE A 296 -1.73 -4.15 17.40
C ILE A 296 -0.66 -3.90 16.33
N ASN A 297 -1.00 -4.13 15.06
CA ASN A 297 -0.07 -4.01 13.94
C ASN A 297 -0.15 -2.61 13.35
N SER A 298 0.99 -2.11 12.85
CA SER A 298 1.08 -0.83 12.17
C SER A 298 2.01 -0.92 10.97
N THR A 299 1.59 -0.32 9.87
CA THR A 299 2.36 -0.15 8.63
C THR A 299 2.74 1.31 8.50
N SER A 300 4.05 1.56 8.35
CA SER A 300 4.56 2.89 7.97
C SER A 300 4.45 3.03 6.45
N LEU A 301 3.81 4.11 6.02
CA LEU A 301 3.58 4.44 4.62
C LEU A 301 4.41 5.67 4.26
N THR A 302 5.17 5.58 3.18
CA THR A 302 5.86 6.73 2.55
C THR A 302 5.40 6.82 1.10
N SER A 303 5.24 8.04 0.57
CA SER A 303 4.87 8.27 -0.84
C SER A 303 3.63 7.47 -1.26
N VAL A 304 2.59 7.46 -0.42
CA VAL A 304 1.29 6.87 -0.77
C VAL A 304 0.26 7.96 -0.66
N GLU A 305 -0.38 8.31 -1.76
CA GLU A 305 -1.31 9.43 -1.85
C GLU A 305 -2.72 9.01 -1.44
N ARG A 306 -3.13 7.80 -1.83
CA ARG A 306 -4.50 7.31 -1.67
C ARG A 306 -4.56 6.03 -0.84
N LYS A 307 -5.53 5.96 0.08
CA LYS A 307 -5.85 4.76 0.87
C LYS A 307 -7.33 4.46 0.70
N VAL A 308 -7.64 3.35 0.04
CA VAL A 308 -8.99 2.89 -0.24
C VAL A 308 -9.38 1.83 0.78
N PHE A 309 -10.56 2.00 1.35
CA PHE A 309 -11.19 1.12 2.32
C PHE A 309 -12.47 0.55 1.73
N ALA A 310 -13.09 -0.43 2.40
CA ALA A 310 -14.36 -0.99 1.94
C ALA A 310 -15.52 0.04 1.88
N ASP A 311 -15.39 1.16 2.59
CA ASP A 311 -16.45 2.16 2.82
C ASP A 311 -16.09 3.57 2.35
N GLY A 312 -14.95 3.73 1.69
CA GLY A 312 -14.52 5.01 1.17
C GLY A 312 -13.03 5.10 0.96
N GLU A 313 -12.55 6.34 0.87
CA GLU A 313 -11.20 6.65 0.50
C GLU A 313 -10.68 7.77 1.38
N TYR A 314 -9.43 7.61 1.82
CA TYR A 314 -8.64 8.68 2.39
C TYR A 314 -7.59 9.13 1.39
N THR A 315 -7.49 10.44 1.14
CA THR A 315 -6.46 11.01 0.28
C THR A 315 -5.65 12.08 1.00
N SER A 316 -4.33 12.03 0.80
CA SER A 316 -3.38 13.07 1.17
C SER A 316 -2.88 13.87 -0.03
N ASP A 317 -3.40 13.61 -1.24
CA ASP A 317 -3.08 14.38 -2.45
C ASP A 317 -3.65 15.80 -2.34
N TRP A 318 -2.78 16.77 -2.05
CA TRP A 318 -3.14 18.17 -1.85
C TRP A 318 -3.34 18.95 -3.16
N LEU A 319 -2.98 18.37 -4.31
CA LEU A 319 -3.22 18.96 -5.64
C LEU A 319 -4.38 18.29 -6.38
N GLY A 320 -4.78 17.10 -5.94
CA GLY A 320 -5.87 16.31 -6.48
C GLY A 320 -7.25 16.96 -6.38
N VAL A 321 -8.23 16.34 -7.02
CA VAL A 321 -9.58 16.90 -7.17
C VAL A 321 -10.26 17.16 -5.83
N VAL A 322 -10.13 16.26 -4.86
CA VAL A 322 -10.69 16.45 -3.50
C VAL A 322 -10.18 17.76 -2.89
N ALA A 323 -8.87 18.01 -3.00
CA ALA A 323 -8.24 19.24 -2.54
C ALA A 323 -8.80 20.49 -3.22
N GLN A 324 -8.93 20.43 -4.54
CA GLN A 324 -9.45 21.51 -5.36
C GLN A 324 -10.91 21.83 -5.00
N ILE A 325 -11.75 20.82 -4.81
CA ILE A 325 -13.14 21.00 -4.36
C ILE A 325 -13.19 21.63 -2.96
N HIS A 326 -12.37 21.16 -2.01
CA HIS A 326 -12.26 21.77 -0.69
C HIS A 326 -11.90 23.26 -0.76
N ARG A 327 -10.93 23.62 -1.62
CA ARG A 327 -10.53 25.02 -1.84
C ARG A 327 -11.62 25.83 -2.53
N LEU A 328 -12.35 25.27 -3.49
CA LEU A 328 -13.50 25.93 -4.11
C LEU A 328 -14.62 26.23 -3.10
N TYR A 329 -14.94 25.28 -2.22
CA TYR A 329 -15.91 25.52 -1.14
C TYR A 329 -15.45 26.66 -0.21
N GLY A 330 -14.18 26.67 0.19
CA GLY A 330 -13.61 27.76 0.98
C GLY A 330 -13.67 29.10 0.25
N ALA A 331 -13.25 29.13 -1.01
CA ALA A 331 -13.17 30.35 -1.81
C ALA A 331 -14.56 30.92 -2.16
N ALA A 332 -15.50 30.06 -2.56
CA ALA A 332 -16.81 30.48 -3.01
C ALA A 332 -17.81 30.68 -1.86
N LEU A 333 -17.72 29.87 -0.80
CA LEU A 333 -18.74 29.79 0.24
C LEU A 333 -18.18 29.96 1.65
N ASP A 334 -16.88 30.09 1.87
CA ASP A 334 -16.26 30.28 3.19
C ASP A 334 -16.77 29.24 4.22
N ARG A 335 -16.72 27.97 3.80
CA ARG A 335 -16.99 26.79 4.63
C ARG A 335 -16.32 25.55 4.05
N LYS A 336 -16.28 24.47 4.83
CA LYS A 336 -15.92 23.14 4.35
C LYS A 336 -17.10 22.50 3.58
N PRO A 337 -16.83 21.59 2.63
CA PRO A 337 -17.88 20.80 2.01
C PRO A 337 -18.58 19.91 3.05
N ASP A 338 -19.87 19.71 2.84
CA ASP A 338 -20.59 18.54 3.37
C ASP A 338 -20.25 17.29 2.54
N MET A 339 -20.46 16.09 3.09
CA MET A 339 -20.00 14.85 2.46
C MET A 339 -20.66 14.61 1.09
N GLY A 340 -21.97 14.83 0.98
CA GLY A 340 -22.70 14.66 -0.28
C GLY A 340 -22.24 15.66 -1.34
N GLY A 341 -22.05 16.92 -0.98
CA GLY A 341 -21.48 17.94 -1.85
C GLY A 341 -20.07 17.58 -2.34
N LEU A 342 -19.19 17.14 -1.43
CA LEU A 342 -17.83 16.71 -1.79
C LEU A 342 -17.84 15.57 -2.80
N VAL A 343 -18.60 14.50 -2.54
CA VAL A 343 -18.67 13.32 -3.41
C VAL A 343 -19.22 13.69 -4.79
N ASN A 344 -20.28 14.51 -4.84
CA ASN A 344 -20.89 14.92 -6.11
C ASN A 344 -19.92 15.74 -6.98
N TRP A 345 -19.30 16.78 -6.42
CA TRP A 345 -18.37 17.62 -7.16
C TRP A 345 -17.10 16.87 -7.54
N LYS A 346 -16.53 16.06 -6.63
CA LYS A 346 -15.38 15.19 -6.91
C LYS A 346 -15.69 14.29 -8.11
N THR A 347 -16.79 13.54 -8.03
CA THR A 347 -17.16 12.55 -9.07
C THR A 347 -17.35 13.23 -10.42
N ALA A 348 -18.01 14.39 -10.47
CA ALA A 348 -18.21 15.12 -11.71
C ALA A 348 -16.90 15.63 -12.33
N VAL A 349 -15.95 16.08 -11.50
CA VAL A 349 -14.66 16.60 -11.98
C VAL A 349 -13.70 15.47 -12.36
N GLU A 350 -13.57 14.42 -11.53
CA GLU A 350 -12.68 13.28 -11.81
C GLU A 350 -13.12 12.48 -13.04
N SER A 351 -14.43 12.34 -13.29
CA SER A 351 -14.95 11.68 -14.49
C SER A 351 -14.82 12.53 -15.76
N GLY A 352 -14.42 13.80 -15.64
CA GLY A 352 -14.38 14.75 -16.75
C GLY A 352 -15.76 15.26 -17.19
N ALA A 353 -16.83 14.95 -16.46
CA ALA A 353 -18.17 15.50 -16.73
C ALA A 353 -18.20 17.02 -16.53
N LEU A 354 -17.38 17.55 -15.63
CA LEU A 354 -17.15 18.98 -15.42
C LEU A 354 -15.65 19.28 -15.36
N THR A 355 -15.26 20.43 -15.91
CA THR A 355 -13.98 21.05 -15.57
C THR A 355 -14.06 21.75 -14.20
N LEU A 356 -12.93 22.01 -13.56
CA LEU A 356 -12.89 22.78 -12.31
C LEU A 356 -13.50 24.17 -12.47
N LYS A 357 -13.36 24.79 -13.65
CA LYS A 357 -13.99 26.08 -13.99
C LYS A 357 -15.51 25.97 -14.06
N GLN A 358 -16.06 24.92 -14.65
CA GLN A 358 -17.51 24.68 -14.65
C GLN A 358 -18.04 24.36 -13.24
N ALA A 359 -17.27 23.64 -12.41
CA ALA A 359 -17.62 23.46 -11.02
C ALA A 359 -17.68 24.81 -10.29
N ALA A 360 -16.66 25.66 -10.46
CA ALA A 360 -16.62 27.02 -9.89
C ALA A 360 -17.82 27.87 -10.34
N GLN A 361 -18.23 27.79 -11.60
CA GLN A 361 -19.47 28.42 -12.08
C GLN A 361 -20.69 27.91 -11.31
N GLY A 362 -20.82 26.59 -11.12
CA GLY A 362 -21.91 25.99 -10.35
C GLY A 362 -21.97 26.45 -8.88
N PHE A 363 -20.82 26.67 -8.24
CA PHE A 363 -20.77 27.28 -6.90
C PHE A 363 -21.33 28.70 -6.90
N LEU A 364 -20.89 29.54 -7.85
CA LEU A 364 -21.36 30.93 -7.97
C LEU A 364 -22.86 31.02 -8.29
N GLU A 365 -23.39 30.05 -9.02
CA GLU A 365 -24.80 29.96 -9.40
C GLU A 365 -25.68 29.27 -8.33
N SER A 366 -25.09 28.69 -7.30
CA SER A 366 -25.82 27.95 -6.27
C SER A 366 -26.77 28.85 -5.46
N ALA A 367 -27.90 28.29 -5.00
CA ALA A 367 -28.82 29.00 -4.13
C ALA A 367 -28.14 29.50 -2.85
N GLU A 368 -27.15 28.75 -2.33
CA GLU A 368 -26.39 29.13 -1.15
C GLU A 368 -25.53 30.38 -1.39
N ALA A 369 -24.79 30.45 -2.51
CA ALA A 369 -23.98 31.62 -2.84
C ALA A 369 -24.86 32.88 -2.97
N HIS A 370 -26.00 32.76 -3.65
CA HIS A 370 -26.96 33.85 -3.79
C HIS A 370 -27.55 34.28 -2.44
N LEU A 371 -27.86 33.35 -1.54
CA LEU A 371 -28.36 33.67 -0.20
C LEU A 371 -27.30 34.34 0.68
N ARG A 372 -26.04 33.91 0.59
CA ARG A 372 -24.96 34.40 1.45
C ARG A 372 -24.43 35.76 1.03
N TYR A 373 -24.29 35.99 -0.28
CA TYR A 373 -23.62 37.19 -0.81
C TYR A 373 -24.54 38.12 -1.61
N GLY A 374 -25.73 37.65 -2.01
CA GLY A 374 -26.62 38.39 -2.90
C GLY A 374 -26.00 38.65 -4.27
N VAL A 375 -26.57 39.61 -5.00
CA VAL A 375 -25.98 40.08 -6.26
C VAL A 375 -24.81 41.02 -5.94
N GLN A 376 -23.60 40.60 -6.28
CA GLN A 376 -22.39 41.41 -6.08
C GLN A 376 -21.94 42.08 -7.38
N ASP A 377 -21.49 43.33 -7.29
CA ASP A 377 -20.71 43.96 -8.34
C ASP A 377 -19.28 43.37 -8.38
N THR A 378 -18.48 43.74 -9.39
CA THR A 378 -17.13 43.17 -9.57
C THR A 378 -16.22 43.45 -8.36
N VAL A 379 -16.32 44.64 -7.77
CA VAL A 379 -15.51 45.03 -6.61
C VAL A 379 -15.90 44.21 -5.37
N GLY A 380 -17.20 44.07 -5.10
CA GLY A 380 -17.72 43.26 -4.00
C GLY A 380 -17.33 41.79 -4.14
N PHE A 381 -17.44 41.24 -5.36
CA PHE A 381 -17.03 39.87 -5.68
C PHE A 381 -15.54 39.63 -5.38
N VAL A 382 -14.64 40.47 -5.90
CA VAL A 382 -13.20 40.33 -5.66
C VAL A 382 -12.87 40.44 -4.16
N ASN A 383 -13.46 41.39 -3.45
CA ASN A 383 -13.25 41.52 -2.01
C ASN A 383 -13.76 40.30 -1.22
N THR A 384 -14.86 39.67 -1.65
CA THR A 384 -15.30 38.39 -1.07
C THR A 384 -14.23 37.31 -1.25
N LEU A 385 -13.63 37.17 -2.43
CA LEU A 385 -12.56 36.19 -2.65
C LEU A 385 -11.34 36.46 -1.75
N TYR A 386 -10.92 37.72 -1.61
CA TYR A 386 -9.84 38.09 -0.69
C TYR A 386 -10.14 37.71 0.76
N ARG A 387 -11.37 37.94 1.25
CA ARG A 387 -11.76 37.56 2.61
C ARG A 387 -11.84 36.05 2.80
N ASN A 388 -12.49 35.35 1.87
CA ASN A 388 -12.72 33.92 1.96
C ASN A 388 -11.41 33.12 1.85
N VAL A 389 -10.52 33.51 0.93
CA VAL A 389 -9.30 32.75 0.60
C VAL A 389 -8.10 33.23 1.41
N LEU A 390 -7.91 34.56 1.47
CA LEU A 390 -6.71 35.17 2.05
C LEU A 390 -6.95 35.70 3.47
N HIS A 391 -8.19 35.69 3.96
CA HIS A 391 -8.57 36.19 5.29
C HIS A 391 -8.06 37.61 5.56
N ARG A 392 -8.06 38.44 4.51
CA ARG A 392 -7.65 39.85 4.55
C ARG A 392 -8.44 40.65 3.53
N GLU A 393 -8.42 41.97 3.70
CA GLU A 393 -8.91 42.87 2.66
C GLU A 393 -7.90 42.97 1.51
N ALA A 394 -8.42 43.25 0.31
CA ALA A 394 -7.59 43.46 -0.86
C ALA A 394 -6.76 44.73 -0.71
N ASP A 395 -5.48 44.67 -1.03
CA ASP A 395 -4.69 45.87 -1.24
C ASP A 395 -5.15 46.59 -2.53
N ALA A 396 -4.94 47.90 -2.61
CA ALA A 396 -5.46 48.72 -3.70
C ALA A 396 -5.00 48.25 -5.09
N THR A 397 -3.74 47.78 -5.20
CA THR A 397 -3.17 47.29 -6.46
C THR A 397 -3.78 45.96 -6.85
N GLY A 398 -3.83 45.00 -5.92
CA GLY A 398 -4.43 43.69 -6.14
C GLY A 398 -5.90 43.79 -6.55
N LEU A 399 -6.69 44.59 -5.82
CA LEU A 399 -8.09 44.84 -6.15
C LEU A 399 -8.24 45.42 -7.57
N SER A 400 -7.46 46.45 -7.89
CA SER A 400 -7.49 47.11 -9.21
C SER A 400 -7.18 46.14 -10.35
N ASN A 401 -6.18 45.27 -10.19
CA ASN A 401 -5.78 44.31 -11.21
C ASN A 401 -6.89 43.29 -11.50
N TRP A 402 -7.47 42.70 -10.46
CA TRP A 402 -8.55 41.72 -10.60
C TRP A 402 -9.82 42.34 -11.17
N VAL A 403 -10.23 43.51 -10.67
CA VAL A 403 -11.40 44.22 -11.19
C VAL A 403 -11.22 44.57 -12.66
N THR A 404 -10.03 45.02 -13.05
CA THR A 404 -9.71 45.31 -14.45
C THR A 404 -9.80 44.07 -15.32
N ALA A 405 -9.24 42.94 -14.87
CA ALA A 405 -9.27 41.68 -15.62
C ALA A 405 -10.70 41.16 -15.82
N VAL A 406 -11.52 41.15 -14.76
CA VAL A 406 -12.94 40.72 -14.84
C VAL A 406 -13.75 41.65 -15.74
N ASN A 407 -13.56 42.96 -15.63
CA ASN A 407 -14.24 43.92 -16.51
C ASN A 407 -13.77 43.83 -17.97
N ALA A 408 -12.55 43.32 -18.22
CA ALA A 408 -12.02 43.07 -19.56
C ALA A 408 -12.51 41.75 -20.17
N GLY A 409 -13.36 40.98 -19.47
CA GLY A 409 -13.99 39.76 -19.98
C GLY A 409 -13.51 38.46 -19.34
N MET A 410 -12.62 38.51 -18.33
CA MET A 410 -12.35 37.33 -17.50
C MET A 410 -13.63 36.93 -16.75
N GLY A 411 -14.00 35.64 -16.84
CA GLY A 411 -15.16 35.11 -16.12
C GLY A 411 -14.96 35.12 -14.60
N ARG A 412 -16.05 35.26 -13.85
CA ARG A 412 -16.01 35.20 -12.37
C ARG A 412 -15.65 33.80 -11.86
N ASP A 413 -16.09 32.77 -12.57
CA ASP A 413 -15.70 31.38 -12.40
C ASP A 413 -14.19 31.20 -12.55
N GLU A 414 -13.58 31.84 -13.55
CA GLU A 414 -12.14 31.82 -13.74
C GLU A 414 -11.38 32.55 -12.63
N ALA A 415 -11.86 33.73 -12.24
CA ALA A 415 -11.29 34.45 -11.08
C ALA A 415 -11.39 33.60 -9.81
N LEU A 416 -12.53 32.95 -9.56
CA LEU A 416 -12.71 32.05 -8.42
C LEU A 416 -11.70 30.89 -8.44
N VAL A 417 -11.50 30.24 -9.59
CA VAL A 417 -10.48 29.18 -9.73
C VAL A 417 -9.08 29.73 -9.46
N GLN A 418 -8.71 30.87 -10.02
CA GLN A 418 -7.37 31.42 -9.82
C GLN A 418 -7.09 31.84 -8.36
N PHE A 419 -8.11 32.32 -7.63
CA PHE A 419 -7.99 32.55 -6.19
C PHE A 419 -7.91 31.24 -5.40
N SER A 420 -8.82 30.30 -5.68
CA SER A 420 -8.87 28.97 -5.07
C SER A 420 -7.54 28.24 -5.22
N GLU A 421 -6.96 28.26 -6.41
CA GLU A 421 -5.74 27.53 -6.77
C GLU A 421 -4.48 28.39 -6.71
N SER A 422 -4.57 29.57 -6.08
CA SER A 422 -3.39 30.40 -5.86
C SER A 422 -2.37 29.68 -4.97
N PRO A 423 -1.05 29.86 -5.18
CA PRO A 423 -0.02 29.26 -4.33
C PRO A 423 -0.19 29.59 -2.84
N GLU A 424 -0.70 30.79 -2.53
CA GLU A 424 -1.00 31.19 -1.14
C GLU A 424 -2.11 30.31 -0.53
N ASN A 425 -3.21 30.07 -1.26
CA ASN A 425 -4.31 29.24 -0.76
C ASN A 425 -3.96 27.75 -0.70
N GLN A 426 -3.22 27.25 -1.70
CA GLN A 426 -2.69 25.88 -1.69
C GLN A 426 -1.77 25.66 -0.47
N GLY A 427 -0.88 26.62 -0.17
CA GLY A 427 -0.01 26.57 1.01
C GLY A 427 -0.78 26.55 2.34
N ARG A 428 -1.86 27.34 2.47
CA ARG A 428 -2.74 27.33 3.65
C ARG A 428 -3.51 26.02 3.80
N SER A 429 -4.03 25.51 2.69
CA SER A 429 -4.75 24.23 2.66
C SER A 429 -3.85 23.09 3.12
N LEU A 430 -2.60 23.08 2.64
CA LEU A 430 -1.60 22.09 3.04
C LEU A 430 -1.34 22.12 4.55
N GLN A 431 -1.19 23.29 5.16
CA GLN A 431 -1.02 23.41 6.61
C GLN A 431 -2.20 22.82 7.40
N GLY A 432 -3.42 22.97 6.88
CA GLY A 432 -4.61 22.35 7.46
C GLY A 432 -4.69 20.83 7.25
N MET A 433 -4.12 20.31 6.17
CA MET A 433 -4.08 18.88 5.83
C MET A 433 -3.04 18.09 6.58
N THR A 434 -1.89 18.69 6.94
CA THR A 434 -0.74 18.01 7.58
C THR A 434 -1.11 17.23 8.84
N TYR A 435 -2.32 17.40 9.36
CA TYR A 435 -2.82 16.66 10.51
C TYR A 435 -3.84 15.57 10.21
N TYR A 436 -4.59 15.65 9.10
CA TYR A 436 -5.79 14.82 8.92
C TYR A 436 -6.13 14.36 7.50
N GLY A 437 -5.50 14.85 6.42
CA GLY A 437 -5.91 14.52 5.03
C GLY A 437 -7.42 14.70 4.79
N TRP A 438 -7.98 14.04 3.78
CA TRP A 438 -9.43 14.08 3.52
C TRP A 438 -10.04 12.69 3.36
N TRP A 439 -11.11 12.47 4.12
CA TRP A 439 -11.98 11.31 3.97
C TRP A 439 -13.10 11.61 2.96
N VAL A 440 -13.31 10.69 2.03
CA VAL A 440 -14.39 10.69 1.05
C VAL A 440 -15.11 9.35 1.16
N ARG A 441 -16.36 9.38 1.61
CA ARG A 441 -17.20 8.18 1.73
C ARG A 441 -17.53 7.59 0.35
N ASP A 442 -17.66 6.27 0.29
CA ASP A 442 -18.34 5.60 -0.83
C ASP A 442 -19.87 5.64 -0.61
N ASP A 443 -20.58 6.43 -1.42
CA ASP A 443 -22.04 6.58 -1.31
C ASP A 443 -22.80 5.26 -1.48
N LYS A 444 -22.28 4.34 -2.31
CA LYS A 444 -22.90 3.03 -2.53
C LYS A 444 -22.71 2.14 -1.31
N ALA A 445 -21.53 2.16 -0.70
CA ALA A 445 -21.30 1.47 0.57
C ALA A 445 -22.17 2.05 1.70
N ALA A 446 -22.38 3.37 1.70
CA ALA A 446 -23.21 4.06 2.68
C ALA A 446 -24.69 3.66 2.59
N GLU A 447 -25.23 3.59 1.37
CA GLU A 447 -26.60 3.11 1.10
C GLU A 447 -26.75 1.63 1.50
N VAL A 448 -25.79 0.77 1.13
CA VAL A 448 -25.78 -0.65 1.53
C VAL A 448 -25.76 -0.80 3.06
N ALA A 449 -24.92 -0.04 3.76
CA ALA A 449 -24.80 -0.08 5.21
C ALA A 449 -26.11 0.34 5.90
N ARG A 450 -26.75 1.43 5.45
CA ARG A 450 -28.07 1.84 5.95
C ARG A 450 -29.14 0.80 5.66
N LEU A 451 -29.08 0.13 4.51
CA LEU A 451 -30.06 -0.90 4.16
C LEU A 451 -29.91 -2.12 5.06
N TYR A 452 -28.68 -2.53 5.33
CA TYR A 452 -28.38 -3.61 6.27
C TYR A 452 -28.87 -3.28 7.68
N ASP A 453 -28.59 -2.07 8.17
CA ASP A 453 -29.08 -1.59 9.46
C ASP A 453 -30.61 -1.62 9.53
N SER A 454 -31.28 -1.21 8.45
CA SER A 454 -32.74 -1.22 8.37
C SER A 454 -33.34 -2.63 8.33
N ALA A 455 -32.66 -3.56 7.67
CA ALA A 455 -33.13 -4.94 7.52
C ALA A 455 -32.82 -5.79 8.75
N PHE A 456 -31.67 -5.59 9.40
CA PHE A 456 -31.13 -6.50 10.41
C PHE A 456 -30.81 -5.85 11.76
N ASP A 457 -31.00 -4.54 11.91
CA ASP A 457 -30.62 -3.81 13.13
C ASP A 457 -29.13 -4.04 13.49
N SER A 458 -28.31 -4.18 12.44
CA SER A 458 -26.88 -4.42 12.50
C SER A 458 -26.23 -4.01 11.20
N LEU A 459 -24.92 -3.75 11.22
CA LEU A 459 -24.14 -3.43 10.03
C LEU A 459 -23.52 -4.69 9.41
N PRO A 460 -23.25 -4.68 8.08
CA PRO A 460 -22.68 -5.84 7.40
C PRO A 460 -21.21 -6.02 7.79
N ASP A 461 -20.72 -7.27 7.84
CA ASP A 461 -19.28 -7.52 7.87
C ASP A 461 -18.58 -6.99 6.60
N ALA A 462 -17.25 -6.91 6.62
CA ALA A 462 -16.49 -6.32 5.52
C ALA A 462 -16.70 -7.04 4.18
N GLY A 463 -16.84 -8.37 4.19
CA GLY A 463 -17.07 -9.16 2.97
C GLY A 463 -18.47 -8.94 2.41
N GLY A 464 -19.48 -8.91 3.29
CA GLY A 464 -20.85 -8.59 2.94
C GLY A 464 -20.98 -7.16 2.40
N LEU A 465 -20.38 -6.18 3.08
CA LEU A 465 -20.37 -4.80 2.63
C LEU A 465 -19.79 -4.67 1.23
N ALA A 466 -18.60 -5.26 1.00
CA ALA A 466 -17.94 -5.23 -0.30
C ALA A 466 -18.81 -5.86 -1.39
N ALA A 467 -19.31 -7.08 -1.16
CA ALA A 467 -20.09 -7.82 -2.16
C ALA A 467 -21.39 -7.08 -2.56
N TRP A 468 -22.13 -6.55 -1.58
CA TRP A 468 -23.36 -5.80 -1.87
C TRP A 468 -23.08 -4.43 -2.50
N THR A 469 -22.00 -3.76 -2.09
CA THR A 469 -21.55 -2.50 -2.69
C THR A 469 -21.16 -2.69 -4.15
N ASP A 470 -20.42 -3.75 -4.47
CA ASP A 470 -20.05 -4.10 -5.84
C ASP A 470 -21.28 -4.44 -6.68
N GLY A 471 -22.23 -5.21 -6.11
CA GLY A 471 -23.53 -5.43 -6.73
C GLY A 471 -24.28 -4.13 -7.02
N HIS A 472 -24.26 -3.18 -6.08
CA HIS A 472 -24.89 -1.89 -6.25
C HIS A 472 -24.26 -1.06 -7.37
N LYS A 473 -22.92 -1.00 -7.38
CA LYS A 473 -22.14 -0.35 -8.44
C LYS A 473 -22.37 -1.00 -9.82
N ALA A 474 -22.61 -2.31 -9.86
CA ALA A 474 -22.98 -3.04 -11.07
C ALA A 474 -24.45 -2.83 -11.51
N GLY A 475 -25.23 -2.02 -10.78
CA GLY A 475 -26.60 -1.64 -11.15
C GLY A 475 -27.70 -2.40 -10.41
N MET A 476 -27.38 -3.24 -9.42
CA MET A 476 -28.39 -3.82 -8.53
C MET A 476 -29.09 -2.68 -7.77
N SER A 477 -30.42 -2.65 -7.75
CA SER A 477 -31.17 -1.65 -7.00
C SER A 477 -31.21 -1.96 -5.51
N LEU A 478 -31.39 -0.94 -4.67
CA LEU A 478 -31.61 -1.13 -3.23
C LEU A 478 -32.85 -2.00 -2.97
N THR A 479 -33.92 -1.85 -3.76
CA THR A 479 -35.09 -2.74 -3.69
C THR A 479 -34.70 -4.19 -3.98
N GLY A 480 -33.90 -4.46 -5.01
CA GLY A 480 -33.46 -5.82 -5.33
C GLY A 480 -32.58 -6.44 -4.23
N MET A 481 -31.73 -5.66 -3.58
CA MET A 481 -30.99 -6.12 -2.38
C MET A 481 -31.94 -6.41 -1.23
N ALA A 482 -32.89 -5.50 -0.96
CA ALA A 482 -33.87 -5.65 0.10
C ALA A 482 -34.74 -6.90 -0.11
N GLU A 483 -35.10 -7.25 -1.35
CA GLU A 483 -35.77 -8.51 -1.67
C GLU A 483 -34.92 -9.73 -1.27
N GLY A 484 -33.60 -9.71 -1.56
CA GLY A 484 -32.66 -10.73 -1.11
C GLY A 484 -32.56 -10.83 0.41
N PHE A 485 -32.47 -9.70 1.11
CA PHE A 485 -32.46 -9.64 2.57
C PHE A 485 -33.75 -10.20 3.16
N ILE A 486 -34.90 -9.81 2.62
CA ILE A 486 -36.20 -10.29 3.06
C ILE A 486 -36.34 -11.80 2.84
N GLY A 487 -35.80 -12.33 1.75
CA GLY A 487 -35.79 -13.77 1.47
C GLY A 487 -34.87 -14.58 2.37
N SER A 488 -33.96 -13.94 3.12
CA SER A 488 -33.00 -14.63 3.99
C SER A 488 -33.66 -15.29 5.20
N ALA A 489 -33.05 -16.39 5.67
CA ALA A 489 -33.51 -17.08 6.88
C ALA A 489 -33.48 -16.18 8.11
N GLU A 490 -32.49 -15.29 8.20
CA GLU A 490 -32.36 -14.34 9.30
C GLU A 490 -33.53 -13.34 9.33
N PHE A 491 -33.86 -12.73 8.20
CA PHE A 491 -34.97 -11.78 8.13
C PHE A 491 -36.31 -12.47 8.41
N GLN A 492 -36.52 -13.67 7.85
CA GLN A 492 -37.74 -14.45 8.10
C GLN A 492 -37.88 -14.85 9.57
N ALA A 493 -36.79 -15.20 10.24
CA ALA A 493 -36.81 -15.49 11.68
C ALA A 493 -37.20 -14.27 12.52
N ARG A 494 -36.75 -13.07 12.14
CA ARG A 494 -37.04 -11.81 12.86
C ARG A 494 -38.42 -11.25 12.58
N TYR A 495 -38.85 -11.21 11.31
CA TYR A 495 -40.01 -10.46 10.86
C TYR A 495 -41.05 -11.29 10.09
N GLY A 496 -40.75 -12.53 9.72
CA GLY A 496 -41.59 -13.35 8.83
C GLY A 496 -42.98 -13.64 9.40
N ALA A 497 -43.12 -13.73 10.72
CA ALA A 497 -44.39 -13.95 11.42
C ALA A 497 -45.20 -12.66 11.66
N LEU A 498 -44.63 -11.48 11.38
CA LEU A 498 -45.29 -10.20 11.63
C LEU A 498 -46.28 -9.86 10.51
N GLY A 499 -47.50 -9.50 10.91
CA GLY A 499 -48.45 -8.79 10.04
C GLY A 499 -47.95 -7.39 9.69
N ASN A 500 -48.56 -6.77 8.68
CA ASN A 500 -48.11 -5.50 8.10
C ASN A 500 -47.94 -4.37 9.13
N GLU A 501 -48.97 -4.09 9.94
CA GLU A 501 -48.89 -3.03 10.95
C GLU A 501 -47.78 -3.29 11.99
N ALA A 502 -47.65 -4.54 12.46
CA ALA A 502 -46.61 -4.92 13.42
C ALA A 502 -45.21 -4.80 12.82
N PHE A 503 -45.06 -5.12 11.53
CA PHE A 503 -43.81 -4.94 10.80
C PHE A 503 -43.44 -3.46 10.69
N VAL A 504 -44.38 -2.58 10.32
CA VAL A 504 -44.16 -1.13 10.27
C VAL A 504 -43.72 -0.61 11.65
N GLN A 505 -44.41 -1.00 12.72
CA GLN A 505 -44.04 -0.58 14.08
C GLN A 505 -42.62 -1.04 14.46
N GLN A 506 -42.21 -2.22 13.99
CA GLN A 506 -40.87 -2.73 14.27
C GLN A 506 -39.79 -1.94 13.51
N LEU A 507 -40.04 -1.53 12.26
CA LEU A 507 -39.12 -0.66 11.51
C LEU A 507 -38.96 0.71 12.18
N TYR A 508 -40.04 1.32 12.68
CA TYR A 508 -39.91 2.57 13.45
C TYR A 508 -39.00 2.42 14.69
N LYS A 509 -39.09 1.28 15.38
CA LYS A 509 -38.28 1.01 16.58
C LYS A 509 -36.82 0.75 16.22
N ASN A 510 -36.55 -0.12 15.26
CA ASN A 510 -35.19 -0.55 14.94
C ASN A 510 -34.45 0.51 14.14
N VAL A 511 -35.11 1.10 13.14
CA VAL A 511 -34.47 2.03 12.21
C VAL A 511 -34.44 3.45 12.76
N LEU A 512 -35.54 3.93 13.35
CA LEU A 512 -35.69 5.32 13.79
C LEU A 512 -35.59 5.50 15.31
N ASN A 513 -35.37 4.41 16.06
CA ASN A 513 -35.28 4.39 17.52
C ASN A 513 -36.46 5.10 18.22
N ARG A 514 -37.67 4.98 17.66
CA ARG A 514 -38.88 5.60 18.23
C ARG A 514 -40.14 4.81 17.95
N THR A 515 -41.21 5.17 18.64
CA THR A 515 -42.55 4.69 18.28
C THR A 515 -43.08 5.42 17.05
N ALA A 516 -43.80 4.70 16.21
CA ALA A 516 -44.51 5.29 15.08
C ALA A 516 -45.51 6.34 15.57
N ASP A 517 -45.51 7.51 14.93
CA ASP A 517 -46.61 8.46 15.07
C ASP A 517 -47.85 7.95 14.31
N ALA A 518 -49.03 8.44 14.69
CA ALA A 518 -50.30 7.91 14.19
C ALA A 518 -50.48 8.07 12.67
N ASP A 519 -49.94 9.14 12.08
CA ASP A 519 -50.06 9.40 10.65
C ASP A 519 -49.04 8.58 9.86
N GLY A 520 -47.79 8.51 10.33
CA GLY A 520 -46.75 7.66 9.76
C GLY A 520 -47.14 6.19 9.74
N LEU A 521 -47.62 5.66 10.87
CA LEU A 521 -48.11 4.27 10.95
C LEU A 521 -49.25 4.01 9.95
N ARG A 522 -50.23 4.92 9.88
CA ARG A 522 -51.37 4.79 8.96
C ARG A 522 -50.91 4.81 7.51
N ASN A 523 -50.04 5.74 7.14
CA ASN A 523 -49.57 5.90 5.76
C ASN A 523 -48.81 4.66 5.28
N TRP A 524 -47.84 4.18 6.07
CA TRP A 524 -47.06 3.00 5.72
C TRP A 524 -47.90 1.72 5.69
N THR A 525 -48.79 1.53 6.67
CA THR A 525 -49.68 0.36 6.71
C THR A 525 -50.66 0.35 5.53
N THR A 526 -51.23 1.51 5.19
CA THR A 526 -52.11 1.64 4.02
C THR A 526 -51.35 1.33 2.72
N ALA A 527 -50.10 1.76 2.60
CA ALA A 527 -49.30 1.52 1.39
C ALA A 527 -48.99 0.02 1.19
N ILE A 528 -48.57 -0.68 2.24
CA ILE A 528 -48.28 -2.13 2.15
C ILE A 528 -49.56 -2.97 1.98
N ASP A 529 -50.68 -2.57 2.59
CA ASP A 529 -51.97 -3.22 2.37
C ASP A 529 -52.50 -2.99 0.94
N ALA A 530 -52.14 -1.86 0.32
CA ALA A 530 -52.44 -1.55 -1.08
C ALA A 530 -51.47 -2.19 -2.09
N GLY A 531 -50.47 -2.96 -1.63
CA GLY A 531 -49.58 -3.74 -2.49
C GLY A 531 -48.15 -3.22 -2.65
N MET A 532 -47.72 -2.21 -1.88
CA MET A 532 -46.29 -1.88 -1.75
C MET A 532 -45.54 -3.11 -1.22
N SER A 533 -44.36 -3.40 -1.77
CA SER A 533 -43.55 -4.52 -1.29
C SER A 533 -42.91 -4.20 0.07
N LYS A 534 -42.63 -5.23 0.88
CA LYS A 534 -41.81 -5.06 2.10
C LYS A 534 -40.41 -4.51 1.76
N ALA A 535 -39.89 -4.83 0.57
CA ALA A 535 -38.59 -4.35 0.11
C ALA A 535 -38.58 -2.83 -0.09
N ASP A 536 -39.57 -2.30 -0.81
CA ASP A 536 -39.71 -0.86 -1.02
C ASP A 536 -39.94 -0.12 0.30
N MET A 537 -40.66 -0.72 1.24
CA MET A 537 -40.83 -0.16 2.58
C MET A 537 -39.51 -0.09 3.34
N VAL A 538 -38.72 -1.18 3.36
CA VAL A 538 -37.41 -1.19 4.03
C VAL A 538 -36.47 -0.16 3.42
N VAL A 539 -36.43 -0.05 2.09
CA VAL A 539 -35.67 1.00 1.39
C VAL A 539 -36.16 2.40 1.77
N GLY A 540 -37.48 2.60 1.85
CA GLY A 540 -38.07 3.88 2.25
C GLY A 540 -37.72 4.32 3.67
N PHE A 541 -37.63 3.39 4.62
CA PHE A 541 -37.11 3.68 5.97
C PHE A 541 -35.60 3.94 5.94
N SER A 542 -34.86 3.10 5.22
CA SER A 542 -33.40 3.16 5.11
C SER A 542 -32.89 4.50 4.58
N GLU A 543 -33.53 5.01 3.54
CA GLU A 543 -33.16 6.26 2.88
C GLU A 543 -34.03 7.45 3.31
N SER A 544 -34.77 7.30 4.42
CA SER A 544 -35.49 8.43 5.02
C SER A 544 -34.49 9.47 5.55
N ALA A 545 -34.82 10.76 5.43
CA ALA A 545 -33.97 11.84 5.92
C ALA A 545 -33.62 11.68 7.42
N GLU A 546 -34.58 11.20 8.22
CA GLU A 546 -34.39 10.93 9.65
C GLU A 546 -33.33 9.84 9.88
N HIS A 547 -33.44 8.69 9.19
CA HIS A 547 -32.48 7.60 9.34
C HIS A 547 -31.09 7.97 8.82
N VAL A 548 -31.01 8.63 7.66
CA VAL A 548 -29.74 9.12 7.10
C VAL A 548 -29.04 10.05 8.10
N MET A 549 -29.77 10.98 8.71
CA MET A 549 -29.20 11.87 9.73
C MET A 549 -28.79 11.14 11.00
N GLN A 550 -29.58 10.15 11.45
CA GLN A 550 -29.27 9.35 12.63
C GLN A 550 -28.01 8.50 12.43
N ARG A 551 -27.79 7.98 11.23
CA ARG A 551 -26.63 7.12 10.91
C ARG A 551 -25.42 7.88 10.39
N ALA A 552 -25.55 9.15 10.01
CA ALA A 552 -24.44 9.96 9.52
C ALA A 552 -23.18 9.93 10.42
N PRO A 553 -23.25 10.02 11.77
CA PRO A 553 -22.06 9.91 12.62
C PRO A 553 -21.32 8.57 12.49
N TYR A 554 -22.07 7.52 12.11
CA TYR A 554 -21.60 6.15 12.02
C TYR A 554 -21.22 5.71 10.61
N ILE A 555 -21.52 6.51 9.58
CA ILE A 555 -21.33 6.13 8.17
C ILE A 555 -20.53 7.20 7.42
N ASP A 556 -20.78 8.48 7.67
CA ASP A 556 -20.19 9.59 6.89
C ASP A 556 -18.71 9.76 7.15
N TYR A 557 -18.26 9.39 8.35
CA TYR A 557 -16.87 9.44 8.77
C TYR A 557 -16.23 8.05 8.79
N GLY A 558 -16.76 7.12 7.99
CA GLY A 558 -16.42 5.69 8.00
C GLY A 558 -17.39 4.88 8.86
N ILE A 559 -17.69 3.66 8.40
CA ILE A 559 -18.70 2.74 8.94
C ILE A 559 -18.25 2.15 10.28
N TRP A 560 -18.98 2.45 11.35
CA TRP A 560 -18.75 1.91 12.70
C TRP A 560 -19.67 0.73 13.01
N TYR A 561 -19.10 -0.39 13.42
CA TYR A 561 -19.88 -1.47 14.02
C TYR A 561 -20.29 -1.06 15.45
N LEU A 562 -21.60 -0.93 15.68
CA LEU A 562 -22.19 -0.65 17.00
C LEU A 562 -22.33 -1.91 17.84
#